data_AF-A0A1U7Z4T9-F1
#
_entry.id   AF-A0A1U7Z4T9-F1
#
_cell.length_a   1.000
_cell.length_b   1.000
_cell.length_c   1.000
_cell.angle_alpha   90.00
_cell.angle_beta   90.00
_cell.angle_gamma   90.00
#
_symmetry.space_group_name_H-M   'P 1'
#
loop_
_entity.id
_entity.type
_entity.pdbx_description
1 polymer ?
#
loop_
_entity_poly.entity_id
_entity_poly.type
_entity_poly.pdbx_seq_one_letter_code
_entity_poly.pdbx_strand_id
1 'polypeptide(L)'
;MGSLEEEQLVQMVYDFIESESPSSTSSSSSENQPLHHQSAYLTLQELLGTVKDSEFHILEKVLKYLRNITAGKVANLNKWIVMRLRMDGYDASLCKTSWATTCNCPGGDYEYIDIVMEDENGGPLRLIIDIDFKSQFELARPTPTYAQLSDILPSIFVGSEDKLNEIISLLCTAAKQSLKESGLHIPPWRTTSYMQSKWLSECQKVPITPFMTFSRDFDRTNKEGNNSGHSSNSSKWAPPIVKPKSKDLGSGSGLSSQFSKMSIDCC
;
A
#
# COMPACT_ATOMS: atom_id res chain seq x y z
N MET A 1 -35.27 14.19 -20.12
CA MET A 1 -34.82 15.01 -18.98
C MET A 1 -33.71 14.23 -18.32
N GLY A 2 -32.45 14.56 -18.64
CA GLY A 2 -31.28 13.92 -18.03
C GLY A 2 -31.23 14.29 -16.55
N SER A 3 -30.77 13.36 -15.72
CA SER A 3 -30.60 13.61 -14.28
C SER A 3 -29.53 14.67 -14.07
N LEU A 4 -29.74 15.60 -13.14
CA LEU A 4 -28.76 16.59 -12.69
C LEU A 4 -27.38 15.96 -12.37
N GLU A 5 -27.39 14.68 -11.95
CA GLU A 5 -26.19 13.90 -11.64
C GLU A 5 -25.38 13.51 -12.89
N GLU A 6 -26.05 13.31 -14.03
CA GLU A 6 -25.41 12.95 -15.30
C GLU A 6 -24.71 14.18 -15.90
N GLU A 7 -25.32 15.36 -15.79
CA GLU A 7 -24.71 16.64 -16.17
C GLU A 7 -23.50 16.97 -15.28
N GLN A 8 -23.56 16.64 -13.99
CA GLN A 8 -22.46 16.86 -13.05
C GLN A 8 -21.29 15.89 -13.29
N LEU A 9 -21.56 14.64 -13.65
CA LEU A 9 -20.55 13.66 -14.07
C LEU A 9 -19.89 14.08 -15.38
N VAL A 10 -20.67 14.54 -16.35
CA VAL A 10 -20.15 15.03 -17.63
C VAL A 10 -19.27 16.25 -17.40
N GLN A 11 -19.67 17.19 -16.54
CA GLN A 11 -18.85 18.36 -16.21
C GLN A 11 -17.52 17.98 -15.54
N MET A 12 -17.52 17.03 -14.59
CA MET A 12 -16.28 16.55 -13.96
C MET A 12 -15.33 15.85 -14.95
N VAL A 13 -15.89 15.15 -15.95
CA VAL A 13 -15.10 14.52 -17.03
C VAL A 13 -14.53 15.57 -17.97
N TYR A 14 -15.31 16.60 -18.32
CA TYR A 14 -14.83 17.70 -19.16
C TYR A 14 -13.74 18.51 -18.47
N ASP A 15 -13.87 18.82 -17.18
CA ASP A 15 -12.84 19.53 -16.41
C ASP A 15 -11.52 18.71 -16.32
N PHE A 16 -11.61 17.38 -16.26
CA PHE A 16 -10.45 16.47 -16.27
C PHE A 16 -9.74 16.42 -17.64
N ILE A 17 -10.51 16.49 -18.74
CA ILE A 17 -9.96 16.47 -20.10
C ILE A 17 -9.43 17.86 -20.50
N GLU A 18 -10.08 18.95 -20.09
CA GLU A 18 -9.68 20.32 -20.45
C GLU A 18 -8.47 20.81 -19.61
N SER A 19 -8.24 20.19 -18.45
CA SER A 19 -6.96 20.32 -17.73
C SER A 19 -5.80 19.57 -18.40
N GLU A 20 -6.04 18.79 -19.47
CA GLU A 20 -5.03 18.31 -20.42
C GLU A 20 -4.92 19.21 -21.68
N SER A 21 -4.76 20.51 -21.50
CA SER A 21 -4.21 21.36 -22.57
C SER A 21 -2.68 21.28 -22.55
N PRO A 22 -2.02 21.06 -23.70
CA PRO A 22 -0.57 20.91 -23.76
C PRO A 22 0.06 22.28 -23.50
N SER A 23 0.55 22.48 -22.29
CA SER A 23 1.39 23.61 -21.94
C SER A 23 2.57 23.64 -22.91
N SER A 24 2.65 24.74 -23.65
CA SER A 24 3.71 25.16 -24.55
C SER A 24 5.08 24.62 -24.11
N THR A 25 5.73 23.90 -25.01
CA THR A 25 7.14 23.54 -24.94
C THR A 25 8.00 24.80 -24.77
N SER A 26 8.31 25.15 -23.53
CA SER A 26 9.50 25.94 -23.19
C SER A 26 10.63 24.97 -22.90
N SER A 27 11.44 24.70 -23.92
CA SER A 27 12.68 23.96 -23.80
C SER A 27 13.67 24.76 -22.93
N SER A 28 13.73 24.45 -21.63
CA SER A 28 14.86 24.84 -20.81
C SER A 28 15.00 23.91 -19.60
N SER A 29 16.03 23.05 -19.66
CA SER A 29 16.83 22.47 -18.57
C SER A 29 16.96 20.94 -18.66
N SER A 30 17.80 20.46 -19.58
CA SER A 30 18.23 19.06 -19.65
C SER A 30 19.73 18.92 -19.35
N GLU A 31 20.26 19.68 -18.37
CA GLU A 31 21.68 19.60 -17.98
C GLU A 31 21.91 19.32 -16.48
N ASN A 32 20.88 19.24 -15.63
CA ASN A 32 21.05 19.04 -14.17
C ASN A 32 20.55 17.69 -13.61
N GLN A 33 20.06 16.77 -14.45
CA GLN A 33 19.49 15.49 -13.99
C GLN A 33 20.47 14.52 -13.29
N PRO A 34 21.76 14.41 -13.65
CA PRO A 34 22.67 13.46 -12.99
C PRO A 34 22.94 13.83 -11.53
N LEU A 35 23.05 15.12 -11.23
CA LEU A 35 23.42 15.61 -9.90
C LEU A 35 22.33 15.35 -8.86
N HIS A 36 21.05 15.52 -9.24
CA HIS A 36 19.92 15.33 -8.33
C HIS A 36 19.71 13.85 -7.94
N HIS A 37 19.98 12.93 -8.87
CA HIS A 37 19.91 11.50 -8.57
C HIS A 37 21.06 11.05 -7.66
N GLN A 38 22.27 11.55 -7.92
CA GLN A 38 23.42 11.26 -7.07
C GLN A 38 23.24 11.81 -5.65
N SER A 39 22.66 13.01 -5.51
CA SER A 39 22.36 13.57 -4.19
C SER A 39 21.31 12.73 -3.45
N ALA A 40 20.23 12.31 -4.13
CA ALA A 40 19.22 11.47 -3.51
C ALA A 40 19.78 10.13 -3.02
N TYR A 41 20.67 9.50 -3.79
CA TYR A 41 21.33 8.26 -3.38
C TYR A 41 22.21 8.45 -2.15
N LEU A 42 23.05 9.50 -2.15
CA LEU A 42 23.93 9.80 -1.01
C LEU A 42 23.13 10.14 0.26
N THR A 43 22.06 10.93 0.13
CA THR A 43 21.16 11.23 1.25
C THR A 43 20.50 9.97 1.78
N LEU A 44 19.99 9.08 0.91
CA LEU A 44 19.40 7.83 1.37
C LEU A 44 20.44 6.93 2.06
N GLN A 45 21.65 6.85 1.52
CA GLN A 45 22.74 6.09 2.10
C GLN A 45 23.16 6.63 3.48
N GLU A 46 23.19 7.96 3.66
CA GLU A 46 23.46 8.60 4.94
C GLU A 46 22.35 8.32 5.96
N LEU A 47 21.08 8.45 5.55
CA LEU A 47 19.92 8.14 6.41
C LEU A 47 19.90 6.66 6.84
N LEU A 48 20.19 5.74 5.92
CA LEU A 48 20.24 4.31 6.23
C LEU A 48 21.50 3.94 7.02
N GLY A 49 22.62 4.64 6.81
CA GLY A 49 23.90 4.41 7.50
C GLY A 49 23.96 4.98 8.92
N THR A 50 23.17 6.02 9.22
CA THR A 50 23.00 6.57 10.57
C THR A 50 22.06 5.69 11.40
N VAL A 51 22.54 4.51 11.75
CA VAL A 51 21.81 3.55 12.60
C VAL A 51 22.15 3.81 14.06
N LYS A 52 21.13 4.09 14.88
CA LYS A 52 21.31 4.20 16.34
C LYS A 52 21.53 2.82 16.95
N ASP A 53 22.23 2.75 18.08
CA ASP A 53 22.48 1.47 18.79
C ASP A 53 21.17 0.74 19.13
N SER A 54 20.13 1.51 19.51
CA SER A 54 18.79 0.97 19.77
C SER A 54 18.12 0.39 18.51
N GLU A 55 18.24 1.05 17.36
CA GLU A 55 17.72 0.54 16.07
C GLU A 55 18.42 -0.77 15.68
N PHE A 56 19.76 -0.79 15.77
CA PHE A 56 20.56 -1.97 15.45
C PHE A 56 20.23 -3.17 16.35
N HIS A 57 20.15 -2.94 17.66
CA HIS A 57 19.84 -3.98 18.65
C HIS A 57 18.46 -4.62 18.41
N ILE A 58 17.45 -3.79 18.10
CA ILE A 58 16.11 -4.28 17.78
C ILE A 58 16.11 -5.05 16.45
N LEU A 59 16.81 -4.55 15.44
CA LEU A 59 16.94 -5.25 14.15
C LEU A 59 17.59 -6.63 14.31
N GLU A 60 18.67 -6.74 15.08
CA GLU A 60 19.32 -8.03 15.38
C GLU A 60 18.37 -9.02 16.06
N LYS A 61 17.58 -8.54 17.03
CA LYS A 61 16.55 -9.37 17.68
C LYS A 61 15.49 -9.86 16.70
N VAL A 62 14.95 -8.97 15.87
CA VAL A 62 13.96 -9.34 14.84
C VAL A 62 14.53 -10.38 13.88
N LEU A 63 15.75 -10.18 13.37
CA LEU A 63 16.43 -11.14 12.49
C LEU A 63 16.63 -12.49 13.18
N LYS A 64 17.02 -12.50 14.46
CA LYS A 64 17.14 -13.73 15.25
C LYS A 64 15.80 -14.46 15.39
N TYR A 65 14.71 -13.73 15.63
CA TYR A 65 13.38 -14.32 15.69
C TYR A 65 13.01 -14.95 14.34
N LEU A 66 13.18 -14.22 13.23
CA LEU A 66 12.87 -14.71 11.89
C LEU A 66 13.62 -16.01 11.54
N ARG A 67 14.90 -16.13 11.93
CA ARG A 67 15.69 -17.36 11.75
C ARG A 67 15.17 -18.56 12.56
N ASN A 68 14.56 -18.30 13.71
CA ASN A 68 14.04 -19.33 14.62
C ASN A 68 12.60 -19.75 14.30
N ILE A 69 11.99 -19.21 13.23
CA ILE A 69 10.71 -19.67 12.73
C ILE A 69 10.93 -21.05 12.11
N THR A 70 10.65 -22.09 12.90
CA THR A 70 10.53 -23.45 12.38
C THR A 70 9.32 -23.51 11.44
N ALA A 71 9.39 -24.36 10.41
CA ALA A 71 8.51 -24.44 9.23
C ALA A 71 6.99 -24.69 9.48
N GLY A 72 6.46 -24.37 10.66
CA GLY A 72 5.05 -24.19 10.90
C GLY A 72 4.59 -22.82 10.37
N LYS A 73 3.54 -22.82 9.57
CA LYS A 73 2.93 -21.61 9.00
C LYS A 73 2.44 -20.69 10.13
N VAL A 74 3.23 -19.68 10.48
CA VAL A 74 2.80 -18.63 11.40
C VAL A 74 1.73 -17.83 10.66
N ALA A 75 0.48 -17.87 11.13
CA ALA A 75 -0.65 -17.24 10.45
C ALA A 75 -0.51 -15.70 10.33
N ASN A 76 0.26 -15.07 11.23
CA ASN A 76 0.59 -13.66 11.18
C ASN A 76 1.98 -13.41 11.79
N LEU A 77 2.95 -13.09 10.92
CA LEU A 77 4.35 -12.90 11.29
C LEU A 77 4.53 -11.71 12.25
N ASN A 78 3.83 -10.60 12.00
CA ASN A 78 3.92 -9.42 12.85
C ASN A 78 3.49 -9.73 14.29
N LYS A 79 2.33 -10.41 14.47
CA LYS A 79 1.86 -10.81 15.80
C LYS A 79 2.85 -11.72 16.54
N TRP A 80 3.50 -12.62 15.81
CA TRP A 80 4.50 -13.50 16.38
C TRP A 80 5.77 -12.78 16.81
N ILE A 81 6.25 -11.81 16.01
CA ILE A 81 7.38 -10.97 16.37
C ILE A 81 7.05 -10.14 17.61
N VAL A 82 5.86 -9.52 17.67
CA VAL A 82 5.43 -8.77 18.87
C VAL A 82 5.38 -9.68 20.10
N MET A 83 4.85 -10.90 19.97
CA MET A 83 4.85 -11.88 21.07
C MET A 83 6.28 -12.16 21.54
N ARG A 84 7.24 -12.37 20.64
CA ARG A 84 8.65 -12.59 20.98
C ARG A 84 9.30 -11.38 21.66
N LEU A 85 9.07 -10.18 21.13
CA LEU A 85 9.54 -8.94 21.74
C LEU A 85 9.01 -8.76 23.16
N ARG A 86 7.72 -9.02 23.39
CA ARG A 86 7.11 -8.96 24.74
C ARG A 86 7.69 -9.99 25.69
N MET A 87 7.95 -11.21 25.22
CA MET A 87 8.62 -12.24 26.04
C MET A 87 10.03 -11.83 26.46
N ASP A 88 10.71 -11.06 25.62
CA ASP A 88 12.04 -10.50 25.90
C ASP A 88 11.98 -9.19 26.72
N GLY A 89 10.79 -8.76 27.15
CA GLY A 89 10.58 -7.62 28.05
C GLY A 89 10.34 -6.26 27.38
N TYR A 90 10.18 -6.20 26.05
CA TYR A 90 9.90 -4.95 25.35
C TYR A 90 8.40 -4.59 25.39
N ASP A 91 8.10 -3.29 25.51
CA ASP A 91 6.77 -2.75 25.23
C ASP A 91 6.58 -2.66 23.70
N ALA A 92 6.18 -3.77 23.11
CA ALA A 92 5.90 -3.88 21.69
C ALA A 92 4.39 -4.03 21.45
N SER A 93 3.85 -3.39 20.42
CA SER A 93 2.47 -3.58 19.98
C SER A 93 2.39 -3.79 18.46
N LEU A 94 1.28 -4.39 18.04
CA LEU A 94 0.89 -4.37 16.64
C LEU A 94 0.11 -3.07 16.43
N CYS A 95 0.66 -2.22 15.57
CA CYS A 95 0.01 -1.00 15.15
C CYS A 95 -0.79 -1.25 13.88
N LYS A 96 -2.09 -0.95 13.92
CA LYS A 96 -2.93 -0.90 12.73
C LYS A 96 -3.33 0.54 12.45
N THR A 97 -2.99 1.03 11.27
CA THR A 97 -3.43 2.34 10.77
C THR A 97 -4.56 2.15 9.78
N SER A 98 -5.47 3.11 9.73
CA SER A 98 -6.52 3.21 8.72
C SER A 98 -6.79 4.67 8.43
N TRP A 99 -6.80 5.06 7.16
CA TRP A 99 -7.09 6.43 6.75
C TRP A 99 -8.26 6.45 5.77
N ALA A 100 -9.10 7.48 5.90
CA ALA A 100 -10.27 7.64 5.06
C ALA A 100 -9.88 8.13 3.65
N THR A 101 -10.74 7.83 2.68
CA THR A 101 -10.62 8.39 1.34
C THR A 101 -10.83 9.90 1.39
N THR A 102 -9.89 10.64 0.81
CA THR A 102 -9.98 12.07 0.52
C THR A 102 -9.86 12.28 -0.99
N CYS A 103 -10.12 13.50 -1.47
CA CYS A 103 -10.05 13.83 -2.91
C CYS A 103 -8.73 13.37 -3.59
N ASN A 104 -7.62 13.40 -2.85
CA ASN A 104 -6.28 13.15 -3.39
C ASN A 104 -5.59 11.92 -2.79
N CYS A 105 -6.23 11.22 -1.85
CA CYS A 105 -5.66 10.07 -1.16
C CYS A 105 -6.73 9.00 -0.97
N PRO A 106 -6.66 7.84 -1.66
CA PRO A 106 -7.58 6.75 -1.45
C PRO A 106 -7.41 6.20 -0.04
N GLY A 107 -8.51 5.77 0.55
CA GLY A 107 -8.49 5.11 1.84
C GLY A 107 -7.73 3.78 1.78
N GLY A 108 -7.17 3.40 2.92
CA GLY A 108 -6.44 2.15 3.07
C GLY A 108 -6.20 1.82 4.53
N ASP A 109 -5.69 0.62 4.77
CA ASP A 109 -5.19 0.18 6.06
C ASP A 109 -3.79 -0.41 5.92
N TYR A 110 -3.06 -0.39 7.02
CA TYR A 110 -1.72 -0.96 7.08
C TYR A 110 -1.41 -1.47 8.48
N GLU A 111 -0.57 -2.52 8.56
CA GLU A 111 -0.16 -3.11 9.83
C GLU A 111 1.37 -3.13 9.92
N TYR A 112 1.90 -2.60 11.01
CA TYR A 112 3.31 -2.62 11.35
C TYR A 112 3.49 -2.84 12.86
N ILE A 113 4.73 -2.95 13.32
CA ILE A 113 5.03 -3.16 14.74
C ILE A 113 5.60 -1.85 15.32
N ASP A 114 5.11 -1.42 16.47
CA ASP A 114 5.71 -0.32 17.23
C ASP A 114 6.36 -0.86 18.52
N ILE A 115 7.51 -0.29 18.88
CA ILE A 115 8.17 -0.51 20.17
C ILE A 115 8.32 0.83 20.88
N VAL A 116 8.01 0.85 22.18
CA VAL A 116 8.36 1.94 23.09
C VAL A 116 9.46 1.45 24.03
N MET A 117 10.54 2.19 24.11
CA MET A 117 11.67 1.92 25.01
C MET A 117 12.25 3.24 25.53
N GLU A 118 13.22 3.18 26.44
CA GLU A 118 13.96 4.37 26.88
C GLU A 118 15.13 4.63 25.91
N ASP A 119 15.36 5.89 25.53
CA ASP A 119 16.57 6.31 24.85
C ASP A 119 17.76 6.47 25.81
N GLU A 120 18.92 6.83 25.28
CA GLU A 120 20.15 7.08 26.02
C GLU A 120 20.02 8.24 27.04
N ASN A 121 19.03 9.10 26.86
CA ASN A 121 18.73 10.26 27.69
C ASN A 121 17.62 9.98 28.72
N GLY A 122 17.09 8.75 28.77
CA GLY A 122 15.97 8.35 29.64
C GLY A 122 14.60 8.86 29.18
N GLY A 123 14.50 9.37 27.96
CA GLY A 123 13.25 9.76 27.30
C GLY A 123 12.56 8.59 26.59
N PRO A 124 11.26 8.69 26.30
CA PRO A 124 10.55 7.66 25.55
C PRO A 124 10.98 7.68 24.07
N LEU A 125 11.57 6.57 23.63
CA LEU A 125 11.91 6.28 22.24
C LEU A 125 10.86 5.38 21.62
N ARG A 126 10.19 5.87 20.58
CA ARG A 126 9.30 5.07 19.74
C ARG A 126 10.03 4.64 18.47
N LEU A 127 10.08 3.34 18.22
CA LEU A 127 10.61 2.75 16.99
C LEU A 127 9.49 2.05 16.21
N ILE A 128 9.51 2.24 14.90
CA ILE A 128 8.67 1.53 13.95
C ILE A 128 9.48 0.36 13.38
N ILE A 129 8.85 -0.80 13.32
CA ILE A 129 9.38 -2.00 12.67
C ILE A 129 8.42 -2.42 11.56
N ASP A 130 8.94 -2.45 10.34
CA ASP A 130 8.23 -2.97 9.17
C ASP A 130 9.07 -4.07 8.52
N ILE A 131 8.56 -5.28 8.50
CA ILE A 131 9.28 -6.47 8.01
C ILE A 131 9.23 -6.64 6.49
N ASP A 132 8.42 -5.84 5.79
CA ASP A 132 8.26 -5.88 4.35
C ASP A 132 8.38 -4.47 3.74
N PHE A 133 9.32 -3.69 4.28
CA PHE A 133 9.47 -2.27 3.98
C PHE A 133 9.86 -2.02 2.52
N LYS A 134 10.85 -2.77 2.00
CA LYS A 134 11.36 -2.60 0.63
C LYS A 134 10.27 -2.79 -0.43
N SER A 135 9.39 -3.78 -0.26
CA SER A 135 8.31 -4.07 -1.23
C SER A 135 7.35 -2.89 -1.36
N GLN A 136 7.19 -2.11 -0.28
CA GLN A 136 6.34 -0.93 -0.27
C GLN A 136 6.83 0.18 -1.20
N PHE A 137 8.02 0.09 -1.81
CA PHE A 137 8.57 1.07 -2.75
C PHE A 137 8.83 0.51 -4.16
N GLU A 138 8.44 -0.73 -4.46
CA GLU A 138 8.69 -1.33 -5.77
C GLU A 138 7.87 -0.68 -6.90
N LEU A 139 8.50 -0.47 -8.07
CA LEU A 139 7.83 0.08 -9.26
C LEU A 139 7.80 -0.96 -10.38
N ALA A 140 6.76 -0.92 -11.22
CA ALA A 140 6.62 -1.86 -12.34
C ALA A 140 7.65 -1.61 -13.46
N ARG A 141 8.10 -0.36 -13.64
CA ARG A 141 9.14 0.04 -14.60
C ARG A 141 10.02 1.11 -13.96
N PRO A 142 10.93 0.73 -13.05
CA PRO A 142 11.84 1.70 -12.45
C PRO A 142 12.87 2.13 -13.50
N THR A 143 13.17 3.43 -13.52
CA THR A 143 14.36 3.96 -14.17
C THR A 143 15.62 3.39 -13.49
N PRO A 144 16.76 3.30 -14.19
CA PRO A 144 18.00 2.79 -13.60
C PRO A 144 18.42 3.53 -12.32
N THR A 145 18.16 4.83 -12.27
CA THR A 145 18.45 5.67 -11.10
C THR A 145 17.55 5.33 -9.91
N TYR A 146 16.26 5.09 -10.13
CA TYR A 146 15.35 4.66 -9.07
C TYR A 146 15.66 3.24 -8.59
N ALA A 147 16.04 2.34 -9.51
CA ALA A 147 16.43 0.97 -9.17
C ALA A 147 17.55 0.96 -8.13
N GLN A 148 18.59 1.80 -8.32
CA GLN A 148 19.69 1.96 -7.36
C GLN A 148 19.20 2.39 -5.96
N LEU A 149 18.23 3.31 -5.88
CA LEU A 149 17.65 3.73 -4.60
C LEU A 149 16.87 2.58 -3.95
N SER A 150 16.03 1.88 -4.72
CA SER A 150 15.26 0.76 -4.19
C SER A 150 16.13 -0.42 -3.77
N ASP A 151 17.28 -0.61 -4.42
CA ASP A 151 18.19 -1.74 -4.16
C ASP A 151 18.83 -1.65 -2.78
N ILE A 152 19.22 -0.44 -2.35
CA ILE A 152 19.83 -0.21 -1.04
C ILE A 152 18.83 -0.18 0.12
N LEU A 153 17.52 -0.19 -0.15
CA LEU A 153 16.52 -0.20 0.91
C LEU A 153 16.57 -1.51 1.71
N PRO A 154 16.46 -1.43 3.05
CA PRO A 154 16.39 -2.62 3.86
C PRO A 154 15.03 -3.32 3.67
N SER A 155 15.04 -4.65 3.60
CA SER A 155 13.78 -5.43 3.61
C SER A 155 13.02 -5.25 4.92
N ILE A 156 13.75 -5.16 6.04
CA ILE A 156 13.21 -4.92 7.37
C ILE A 156 13.68 -3.53 7.81
N PHE A 157 12.73 -2.62 7.99
CA PHE A 157 12.99 -1.30 8.54
C PHE A 157 12.85 -1.32 10.06
N VAL A 158 13.79 -0.69 10.74
CA VAL A 158 13.70 -0.33 12.17
C VAL A 158 14.20 1.11 12.29
N GLY A 159 13.36 2.00 12.79
CA GLY A 159 13.73 3.41 12.93
C GLY A 159 12.67 4.30 13.56
N SER A 160 13.02 5.55 13.83
CA SER A 160 12.07 6.56 14.32
C SER A 160 11.09 7.02 13.24
N GLU A 161 10.02 7.69 13.66
CA GLU A 161 9.05 8.31 12.75
C GLU A 161 9.69 9.37 11.85
N ASP A 162 10.59 10.18 12.38
CA ASP A 162 11.29 11.22 11.63
C ASP A 162 12.13 10.63 10.49
N LYS A 163 12.94 9.61 10.82
CA LYS A 163 13.77 8.89 9.85
C LYS A 163 12.92 8.25 8.76
N LEU A 164 11.80 7.62 9.15
CA LEU A 164 10.85 7.04 8.21
C LEU A 164 10.24 8.11 7.29
N ASN A 165 9.84 9.25 7.84
CA ASN A 165 9.24 10.34 7.09
C ASN A 165 10.19 10.94 6.04
N GLU A 166 11.47 11.09 6.38
CA GLU A 166 12.52 11.55 5.45
C GLU A 166 12.72 10.55 4.31
N ILE A 167 12.82 9.25 4.63
CA ILE A 167 12.95 8.18 3.63
C ILE A 167 11.74 8.17 2.70
N ILE A 168 10.51 8.24 3.24
CA ILE A 168 9.27 8.28 2.44
C ILE A 168 9.28 9.49 1.50
N SER A 169 9.63 10.67 2.00
CA SER A 169 9.65 11.92 1.22
C SER A 169 10.62 11.84 0.05
N LEU A 170 11.83 11.32 0.30
CA LEU A 170 12.87 11.14 -0.70
C LEU A 170 12.45 10.13 -1.78
N LEU A 171 12.03 8.92 -1.35
CA LEU A 171 11.67 7.84 -2.27
C LEU A 171 10.42 8.15 -3.07
N CYS A 172 9.41 8.81 -2.49
CA CYS A 172 8.21 9.18 -3.24
C CYS A 172 8.52 10.23 -4.31
N THR A 173 9.44 11.15 -4.03
CA THR A 173 9.88 12.14 -5.02
C THR A 173 10.61 11.46 -6.18
N ALA A 174 11.56 10.58 -5.87
CA ALA A 174 12.27 9.80 -6.88
C ALA A 174 11.33 8.86 -7.67
N ALA A 175 10.34 8.25 -7.01
CA ALA A 175 9.36 7.37 -7.65
C ALA A 175 8.48 8.13 -8.64
N LYS A 176 8.02 9.33 -8.26
CA LYS A 176 7.25 10.22 -9.15
C LYS A 176 8.05 10.57 -10.39
N GLN A 177 9.33 10.91 -10.24
CA GLN A 177 10.21 11.21 -11.35
C GLN A 177 10.39 9.98 -12.27
N SER A 178 10.67 8.82 -11.68
CA SER A 178 10.85 7.56 -12.40
C SER A 178 9.62 7.16 -13.23
N LEU A 179 8.43 7.31 -12.65
CA LEU A 179 7.16 7.03 -13.34
C LEU A 179 6.93 8.00 -14.50
N LYS A 180 7.17 9.30 -14.29
CA LYS A 180 7.05 10.32 -15.35
C LYS A 180 8.00 10.04 -16.51
N GLU A 181 9.27 9.77 -16.23
CA GLU A 181 10.28 9.42 -17.25
C GLU A 181 9.92 8.14 -18.00
N SER A 182 9.27 7.19 -17.33
CA SER A 182 8.79 5.94 -17.93
C SER A 182 7.42 6.04 -18.62
N GLY A 183 6.87 7.26 -18.76
CA GLY A 183 5.56 7.52 -19.37
C GLY A 183 4.39 6.89 -18.62
N LEU A 184 4.52 6.69 -17.32
CA LEU A 184 3.49 6.11 -16.45
C LEU A 184 2.80 7.18 -15.61
N HIS A 185 1.48 7.07 -15.49
CA HIS A 185 0.72 7.87 -14.53
C HIS A 185 1.15 7.54 -13.09
N ILE A 186 1.21 8.54 -12.22
CA ILE A 186 1.55 8.36 -10.81
C ILE A 186 0.30 7.85 -10.09
N PRO A 187 0.26 6.58 -9.64
CA PRO A 187 -0.91 6.10 -8.93
C PRO A 187 -0.99 6.79 -7.56
N PRO A 188 -2.20 6.96 -7.02
CA PRO A 188 -2.40 7.75 -5.81
C PRO A 188 -1.73 7.12 -4.57
N TRP A 189 -1.53 5.80 -4.54
CA TRP A 189 -0.79 5.11 -3.48
C TRP A 189 0.74 5.29 -3.55
N ARG A 190 1.26 5.95 -4.59
CA ARG A 190 2.68 6.34 -4.73
C ARG A 190 2.89 7.82 -4.41
N THR A 191 1.92 8.46 -3.78
CA THR A 191 2.07 9.82 -3.25
C THR A 191 2.71 9.80 -1.86
N THR A 192 3.45 10.86 -1.54
CA THR A 192 4.06 11.04 -0.22
C THR A 192 3.02 11.01 0.89
N SER A 193 1.86 11.66 0.69
CA SER A 193 0.77 11.70 1.66
C SER A 193 0.18 10.32 1.94
N TYR A 194 -0.06 9.51 0.90
CA TYR A 194 -0.55 8.14 1.08
C TYR A 194 0.47 7.28 1.82
N MET A 195 1.73 7.36 1.42
CA MET A 195 2.81 6.60 2.06
C MET A 195 3.00 7.03 3.51
N GLN A 196 3.01 8.33 3.82
CA GLN A 196 3.02 8.81 5.21
C GLN A 196 1.82 8.27 6.00
N SER A 197 0.63 8.26 5.40
CA SER A 197 -0.59 7.79 6.08
C SER A 197 -0.49 6.33 6.54
N LYS A 198 0.21 5.46 5.79
CA LYS A 198 0.46 4.06 6.17
C LYS A 198 1.08 3.90 7.55
N TRP A 199 2.06 4.73 7.90
CA TRP A 199 2.79 4.57 9.15
C TRP A 199 2.47 5.64 10.19
N LEU A 200 2.13 6.85 9.75
CA LEU A 200 2.02 8.04 10.61
C LEU A 200 0.57 8.46 10.92
N SER A 201 -0.44 7.80 10.34
CA SER A 201 -1.83 8.01 10.77
C SER A 201 -2.07 7.48 12.18
N GLU A 202 -3.20 7.86 12.77
CA GLU A 202 -3.60 7.38 14.09
C GLU A 202 -3.57 5.84 14.15
N CYS A 203 -2.70 5.37 15.03
CA CYS A 203 -2.43 3.96 15.23
C CYS A 203 -3.38 3.37 16.27
N GLN A 204 -4.13 2.34 15.90
CA GLN A 204 -4.85 1.51 16.86
C GLN A 204 -3.92 0.37 17.33
N LYS A 205 -3.56 0.38 18.61
CA LYS A 205 -2.79 -0.72 19.22
C LYS A 205 -3.68 -1.94 19.38
N VAL A 206 -3.41 -2.99 18.62
CA VAL A 206 -4.19 -4.23 18.69
C VAL A 206 -3.77 -5.02 19.95
N PRO A 207 -4.69 -5.33 20.88
CA PRO A 207 -4.39 -6.21 22.00
C PRO A 207 -4.04 -7.60 21.45
N ILE A 208 -2.80 -8.03 21.64
CA ILE A 208 -2.43 -9.43 21.39
C ILE A 208 -2.93 -10.21 22.58
N THR A 209 -4.12 -10.81 22.44
CA THR A 209 -4.53 -11.89 23.33
C THR A 209 -3.50 -13.02 23.16
N PRO A 210 -2.91 -13.56 24.26
CA PRO A 210 -2.09 -14.74 24.15
C PRO A 210 -2.97 -15.82 23.53
N PHE A 211 -2.64 -16.25 22.31
CA PHE A 211 -3.32 -17.39 21.69
C PHE A 211 -2.85 -18.64 22.44
N MET A 212 -3.44 -18.87 23.62
CA MET A 212 -3.38 -20.12 24.34
C MET A 212 -4.26 -21.12 23.59
N THR A 213 -3.75 -21.69 22.50
CA THR A 213 -4.10 -23.04 22.04
C THR A 213 -3.12 -23.47 20.96
N PHE A 214 -2.05 -24.15 21.37
CA PHE A 214 -1.60 -25.29 20.59
C PHE A 214 -2.69 -26.35 20.79
N SER A 215 -3.63 -26.46 19.84
CA SER A 215 -4.46 -27.66 19.77
C SER A 215 -3.55 -28.84 19.42
N ARG A 216 -2.98 -29.46 20.44
CA ARG A 216 -2.57 -30.86 20.42
C ARG A 216 -3.86 -31.67 20.43
N ASP A 217 -4.35 -32.04 19.26
CA ASP A 217 -5.26 -33.18 19.14
C ASP A 217 -4.99 -33.87 17.81
N PHE A 218 -4.02 -34.80 17.84
CA PHE A 218 -3.97 -35.92 16.91
C PHE A 218 -3.82 -37.21 17.71
N ASP A 219 -4.89 -37.99 17.62
CA ASP A 219 -5.04 -39.44 17.81
C ASP A 219 -5.26 -40.03 19.22
N ARG A 220 -6.54 -40.34 19.52
CA ARG A 220 -6.90 -41.57 20.24
C ARG A 220 -8.25 -42.13 19.75
N THR A 221 -8.13 -43.16 18.93
CA THR A 221 -9.12 -44.15 18.45
C THR A 221 -10.36 -44.49 19.31
N ASN A 222 -11.50 -44.65 18.59
CA ASN A 222 -12.73 -45.45 18.82
C ASN A 222 -13.51 -45.23 20.15
N LYS A 223 -14.84 -45.04 20.18
CA LYS A 223 -15.92 -45.90 19.63
C LYS A 223 -17.30 -45.23 19.86
N GLU A 224 -18.22 -45.43 18.89
CA GLU A 224 -19.71 -45.48 18.95
C GLU A 224 -20.56 -44.44 19.72
N GLY A 225 -21.56 -43.86 19.02
CA GLY A 225 -22.83 -43.46 19.65
C GLY A 225 -23.56 -42.24 19.07
N ASN A 226 -24.46 -42.48 18.11
CA ASN A 226 -25.73 -41.79 17.82
C ASN A 226 -25.86 -40.25 17.79
N ASN A 227 -26.18 -39.78 16.57
CA ASN A 227 -27.43 -39.10 16.19
C ASN A 227 -27.82 -37.77 16.88
N SER A 228 -27.71 -36.65 16.15
CA SER A 228 -28.83 -35.73 15.84
C SER A 228 -28.29 -34.50 15.12
N GLY A 229 -28.88 -34.19 13.96
CA GLY A 229 -28.39 -33.15 13.07
C GLY A 229 -28.74 -31.72 13.51
N HIS A 230 -27.94 -30.77 13.04
CA HIS A 230 -28.43 -29.46 12.63
C HIS A 230 -27.65 -29.01 11.40
N SER A 231 -28.40 -28.81 10.33
CA SER A 231 -27.98 -28.21 9.07
C SER A 231 -27.86 -26.70 9.25
N SER A 232 -26.75 -26.11 8.83
CA SER A 232 -26.71 -24.69 8.48
C SER A 232 -25.78 -24.51 7.27
N ASN A 233 -26.43 -24.35 6.12
CA ASN A 233 -25.87 -24.16 4.79
C ASN A 233 -24.92 -22.96 4.74
N SER A 234 -23.68 -23.19 4.29
CA SER A 234 -22.83 -22.14 3.74
C SER A 234 -23.34 -21.79 2.34
N SER A 235 -23.99 -20.63 2.19
CA SER A 235 -24.41 -20.10 0.90
C SER A 235 -23.19 -19.71 0.06
N LYS A 236 -22.80 -20.62 -0.85
CA LYS A 236 -21.93 -20.35 -2.00
C LYS A 236 -22.63 -19.34 -2.91
N TRP A 237 -22.09 -18.13 -2.99
CA TRP A 237 -22.51 -17.14 -3.97
C TRP A 237 -21.92 -17.49 -5.35
N ALA A 238 -22.72 -17.41 -6.40
CA ALA A 238 -22.30 -17.53 -7.80
C ALA A 238 -22.98 -16.43 -8.63
N PRO A 239 -22.28 -15.82 -9.60
CA PRO A 239 -22.82 -14.72 -10.39
C PRO A 239 -23.84 -15.23 -11.44
N PRO A 240 -24.85 -14.41 -11.81
CA PRO A 240 -25.86 -14.82 -12.78
C PRO A 240 -25.30 -14.87 -14.21
N ILE A 241 -25.66 -15.94 -14.93
CA ILE A 241 -25.34 -16.15 -16.34
C ILE A 241 -26.29 -15.31 -17.20
N VAL A 242 -25.74 -14.38 -17.98
CA VAL A 242 -26.47 -13.64 -19.02
C VAL A 242 -26.46 -14.50 -20.29
N LYS A 243 -27.65 -14.92 -20.74
CA LYS A 243 -27.80 -15.64 -22.02
C LYS A 243 -27.80 -14.64 -23.19
N PRO A 244 -27.07 -14.91 -24.28
CA PRO A 244 -27.16 -14.10 -25.49
C PRO A 244 -28.49 -14.37 -26.20
N LYS A 245 -29.26 -13.33 -26.49
CA LYS A 245 -30.49 -13.42 -27.29
C LYS A 245 -30.12 -13.37 -28.77
N SER A 246 -30.31 -14.48 -29.47
CA SER A 246 -30.11 -14.59 -30.91
C SER A 246 -31.16 -13.79 -31.68
N LYS A 247 -30.70 -13.27 -32.82
CA LYS A 247 -31.46 -12.58 -33.87
C LYS A 247 -32.68 -13.39 -34.33
N ASP A 248 -33.79 -12.69 -34.55
CA ASP A 248 -34.79 -13.10 -35.54
C ASP A 248 -34.85 -12.05 -36.66
N LEU A 249 -34.80 -12.55 -37.89
CA LEU A 249 -34.89 -11.81 -39.13
C LEU A 249 -36.34 -11.43 -39.40
N GLY A 250 -36.62 -10.14 -39.55
CA GLY A 250 -37.92 -9.62 -39.96
C GLY A 250 -37.73 -8.40 -40.86
N SER A 251 -37.89 -8.62 -42.16
CA SER A 251 -37.83 -7.66 -43.26
C SER A 251 -38.88 -6.54 -43.11
N GLY A 252 -38.52 -5.29 -43.42
CA GLY A 252 -39.48 -4.18 -43.50
C GLY A 252 -38.84 -2.80 -43.59
N SER A 253 -38.66 -2.30 -44.81
CA SER A 253 -38.22 -0.94 -45.14
C SER A 253 -39.22 0.13 -44.70
N GLY A 254 -38.75 1.22 -44.10
CA GLY A 254 -39.54 2.41 -43.76
C GLY A 254 -38.65 3.62 -43.54
N LEU A 255 -38.70 4.52 -44.51
CA LEU A 255 -37.97 5.78 -44.64
C LEU A 255 -38.11 6.72 -43.43
N SER A 256 -37.10 7.56 -43.18
CA SER A 256 -37.19 9.02 -43.38
C SER A 256 -36.43 9.83 -42.33
N SER A 257 -35.37 10.49 -42.80
CA SER A 257 -34.94 11.86 -42.49
C SER A 257 -35.04 12.39 -41.04
N GLN A 258 -33.88 12.70 -40.43
CA GLN A 258 -33.59 14.02 -39.82
C GLN A 258 -32.22 14.04 -39.13
N PHE A 259 -31.12 14.00 -39.90
CA PHE A 259 -29.82 14.51 -39.43
C PHE A 259 -29.14 15.22 -40.60
N SER A 260 -29.60 16.43 -40.88
CA SER A 260 -28.90 17.37 -41.76
C SER A 260 -29.28 18.77 -41.29
N LYS A 261 -28.52 19.29 -40.31
CA LYS A 261 -28.22 20.70 -40.07
C LYS A 261 -27.70 20.88 -38.64
N MET A 262 -26.38 20.97 -38.51
CA MET A 262 -25.75 21.96 -37.63
C MET A 262 -24.35 22.21 -38.19
N SER A 263 -24.22 23.38 -38.83
CA SER A 263 -22.95 24.00 -39.17
C SER A 263 -22.41 24.62 -37.89
N ILE A 264 -21.11 24.46 -37.63
CA ILE A 264 -20.41 25.17 -36.56
C ILE A 264 -19.46 26.14 -37.29
N ASP A 265 -19.83 27.41 -37.27
CA ASP A 265 -18.97 28.51 -37.71
C ASP A 265 -17.95 28.80 -36.60
N CYS A 266 -16.66 28.70 -36.94
CA CYS A 266 -15.58 29.18 -36.08
C CYS A 266 -15.34 30.67 -36.37
N CYS A 267 -15.47 31.50 -35.34
CA CYS A 267 -14.83 32.81 -35.22
C CYS A 267 -13.77 32.72 -34.13
#